data_AF-A0A954LGH2-F1
#
_entry.id   AF-A0A954LGH2-F1
#
_cell.length_a   1.000
_cell.length_b   1.000
_cell.length_c   1.000
_cell.angle_alpha   90.00
_cell.angle_beta   90.00
_cell.angle_gamma   90.00
#
_symmetry.space_group_name_H-M   'P 1'
#
loop_
_entity.id
_entity.type
_entity.pdbx_description
1 polymer ?
#
loop_
_entity_poly.entity_id
_entity_poly.type
_entity_poly.pdbx_seq_one_letter_code
_entity_poly.pdbx_strand_id
1 'polypeptide(L)'
;RQSRPWLVDADVLRYEFRKRFLTGLRRLHAQNKLKLEGKWCVLRNQAAFELFLKPLKEKSWVTYIEPPPSKESRPEDVIKYLARYLTGGPISDRRLISYDGSTVTFSARKGTTHGGSDETEDVPLPAGEFVRRWCLHILPQGFSKSRRYGGWSSQHQQRYIKQCRELLSRDGQQHGQQDGRTSEVPPATSDSTPAAAEPFERPCPICGHGLERLEFVHRTSWRD
;
A
#
# COMPACT_ATOMS: atom_id res chain seq x y z
N ARG A 1 7.22 -3.08 21.50
CA ARG A 1 7.54 -4.12 20.49
C ARG A 1 6.30 -4.98 20.31
N GLN A 2 5.70 -5.04 19.13
CA GLN A 2 4.53 -5.91 18.87
C GLN A 2 4.99 -7.38 18.92
N SER A 3 4.24 -8.23 19.63
CA SER A 3 4.55 -9.64 19.90
C SER A 3 4.18 -10.60 18.76
N ARG A 4 3.77 -10.08 17.61
CA ARG A 4 3.25 -10.87 16.48
C ARG A 4 3.84 -10.40 15.15
N PRO A 5 4.03 -11.29 14.16
CA PRO A 5 4.75 -11.02 12.90
C PRO A 5 3.94 -10.20 11.87
N TRP A 6 2.91 -9.47 12.30
CA TRP A 6 2.03 -8.70 11.43
C TRP A 6 2.29 -7.20 11.59
N LEU A 7 2.31 -6.46 10.48
CA LEU A 7 2.48 -4.99 10.48
C LEU A 7 1.33 -4.25 11.19
N VAL A 8 0.13 -4.83 11.17
CA VAL A 8 -1.07 -4.29 11.79
C VAL A 8 -1.95 -5.44 12.25
N ASP A 9 -2.71 -5.22 13.32
CA ASP A 9 -3.72 -6.18 13.77
C ASP A 9 -4.91 -6.23 12.79
N ALA A 10 -5.31 -7.43 12.39
CA ALA A 10 -6.36 -7.64 11.40
C ALA A 10 -7.73 -7.14 11.88
N ASP A 11 -8.02 -7.28 13.17
CA ASP A 11 -9.29 -6.86 13.76
C ASP A 11 -9.37 -5.33 13.84
N VAL A 12 -8.27 -4.68 14.22
CA VAL A 12 -8.15 -3.21 14.21
C VAL A 12 -8.29 -2.68 12.78
N LEU A 13 -7.56 -3.27 11.81
CA LEU A 13 -7.63 -2.85 10.42
C LEU A 13 -9.04 -3.02 9.85
N ARG A 14 -9.70 -4.16 10.12
CA ARG A 14 -11.10 -4.41 9.77
C ARG A 14 -12.03 -3.35 10.32
N TYR A 15 -11.92 -3.06 11.62
CA TYR A 15 -12.78 -2.09 12.27
C TYR A 15 -12.60 -0.68 11.69
N GLU A 16 -11.35 -0.22 11.57
CA GLU A 16 -11.03 1.10 11.02
C GLU A 16 -11.43 1.22 9.55
N PHE A 17 -11.20 0.18 8.75
CA PHE A 17 -11.59 0.16 7.34
C PHE A 17 -13.10 0.27 7.19
N ARG A 18 -13.88 -0.57 7.89
CA ARG A 18 -15.36 -0.50 7.89
C ARG A 18 -15.84 0.90 8.27
N LYS A 19 -15.32 1.45 9.38
CA LYS A 19 -15.69 2.79 9.87
C LYS A 19 -15.43 3.85 8.79
N ARG A 20 -14.21 3.91 8.25
CA ARG A 20 -13.80 4.90 7.26
C ARG A 20 -14.58 4.77 5.95
N PHE A 21 -14.81 3.54 5.49
CA PHE A 21 -15.57 3.27 4.28
C PHE A 21 -17.01 3.79 4.41
N LEU A 22 -17.71 3.43 5.50
CA LEU A 22 -19.09 3.88 5.73
C LEU A 22 -19.18 5.40 5.91
N THR A 23 -18.23 6.02 6.62
CA THR A 23 -18.15 7.49 6.72
C THR A 23 -17.92 8.14 5.36
N GLY A 24 -17.03 7.59 4.55
CA GLY A 24 -16.78 8.06 3.19
C GLY A 24 -18.02 7.97 2.31
N LEU A 25 -18.76 6.86 2.38
CA LEU A 25 -20.03 6.70 1.67
C LEU A 25 -21.07 7.74 2.07
N ARG A 26 -21.27 7.97 3.38
CA ARG A 26 -22.18 9.03 3.85
C ARG A 26 -21.79 10.40 3.33
N ARG A 27 -20.50 10.73 3.37
CA ARG A 27 -19.99 12.01 2.85
C ARG A 27 -20.26 12.17 1.36
N LEU A 28 -20.03 11.13 0.56
CA LEU A 28 -20.28 11.18 -0.88
C LEU A 28 -21.77 11.27 -1.21
N HIS A 29 -22.61 10.59 -0.42
CA HIS A 29 -24.07 10.67 -0.54
C HIS A 29 -24.58 12.08 -0.24
N ALA A 30 -24.19 12.65 0.91
CA ALA A 30 -24.57 14.01 1.30
C ALA A 30 -24.11 15.10 0.30
N GLN A 31 -23.03 14.83 -0.44
CA GLN A 31 -22.51 15.72 -1.49
C GLN A 31 -23.11 15.44 -2.89
N ASN A 32 -24.07 14.52 -3.02
CA ASN A 32 -24.64 14.08 -4.30
C ASN A 32 -23.59 13.60 -5.33
N LYS A 33 -22.48 13.02 -4.84
CA LYS A 33 -21.37 12.52 -5.68
C LYS A 33 -21.50 11.05 -6.07
N LEU A 34 -22.49 10.35 -5.51
CA LEU A 34 -22.77 8.95 -5.86
C LEU A 34 -23.70 8.88 -7.08
N LYS A 35 -23.33 8.09 -8.08
CA LYS A 35 -24.20 7.77 -9.23
C LYS A 35 -25.24 6.74 -8.81
N LEU A 36 -26.37 7.21 -8.29
CA LEU A 36 -27.49 6.39 -7.83
C LEU A 36 -28.62 6.43 -8.88
N GLU A 37 -28.55 5.53 -9.86
CA GLU A 37 -29.43 5.48 -11.03
C GLU A 37 -30.16 4.12 -11.13
N GLY A 38 -31.20 4.06 -11.97
CA GLY A 38 -32.01 2.86 -12.14
C GLY A 38 -32.59 2.37 -10.81
N LYS A 39 -32.41 1.08 -10.50
CA LYS A 39 -32.88 0.46 -9.25
C LYS A 39 -32.32 1.07 -7.96
N TRP A 40 -31.25 1.88 -8.07
CA TRP A 40 -30.60 2.52 -6.92
C TRP A 40 -31.13 3.93 -6.65
N CYS A 41 -32.06 4.46 -7.45
CA CYS A 41 -32.58 5.82 -7.30
C CYS A 41 -33.20 6.08 -5.91
N VAL A 42 -33.81 5.06 -5.31
CA VAL A 42 -34.40 5.10 -3.96
C VAL A 42 -33.36 5.50 -2.92
N LEU A 43 -32.09 5.14 -3.13
CA LEU A 43 -31.00 5.45 -2.22
C LEU A 43 -30.57 6.93 -2.25
N ARG A 44 -31.11 7.77 -3.15
CA ARG A 44 -30.89 9.23 -3.09
C ARG A 44 -31.54 9.84 -1.85
N ASN A 45 -32.62 9.23 -1.35
CA ASN A 45 -33.24 9.63 -0.10
C ASN A 45 -32.33 9.26 1.08
N GLN A 46 -32.09 10.23 1.98
CA GLN A 46 -31.20 10.06 3.14
C GLN A 46 -31.63 8.91 4.06
N ALA A 47 -32.93 8.78 4.36
CA ALA A 47 -33.43 7.74 5.24
C ALA A 47 -33.28 6.35 4.61
N ALA A 48 -33.61 6.22 3.31
CA ALA A 48 -33.39 4.99 2.57
C ALA A 48 -31.91 4.60 2.50
N PHE A 49 -31.02 5.58 2.38
CA PHE A 49 -29.57 5.35 2.38
C PHE A 49 -29.05 4.85 3.73
N GLU A 50 -29.47 5.45 4.85
CA GLU A 50 -29.06 4.96 6.18
C GLU A 50 -29.63 3.56 6.47
N LEU A 51 -30.86 3.27 6.05
CA LEU A 51 -31.42 1.92 6.13
C LEU A 51 -30.60 0.91 5.30
N PHE A 52 -30.14 1.31 4.11
CA PHE A 52 -29.24 0.50 3.29
C PHE A 52 -27.86 0.29 3.93
N LEU A 53 -27.32 1.29 4.64
CA LEU A 53 -26.02 1.16 5.32
C LEU A 53 -26.08 0.32 6.60
N LYS A 54 -27.25 0.21 7.25
CA LYS A 54 -27.43 -0.54 8.49
C LYS A 54 -26.91 -1.99 8.41
N PRO A 55 -27.34 -2.85 7.46
CA PRO A 55 -26.82 -4.20 7.35
C PRO A 55 -25.33 -4.25 7.00
N LEU A 56 -24.81 -3.25 6.26
CA LEU A 56 -23.38 -3.16 5.96
C LEU A 56 -22.54 -2.85 7.21
N LYS A 57 -23.08 -2.07 8.15
CA LYS A 57 -22.43 -1.79 9.44
C LYS A 57 -22.38 -3.05 10.32
N GLU A 58 -23.47 -3.81 10.34
CA GLU A 58 -23.66 -5.00 11.18
C GLU A 58 -22.89 -6.22 10.65
N LYS A 59 -22.66 -6.30 9.33
CA LYS A 59 -21.89 -7.38 8.72
C LYS A 59 -20.49 -7.49 9.35
N SER A 60 -20.03 -8.72 9.53
CA SER A 60 -18.62 -9.00 9.85
C SER A 60 -17.79 -8.79 8.58
N TRP A 61 -17.09 -7.67 8.51
CA TRP A 61 -16.16 -7.41 7.40
C TRP A 61 -15.00 -8.38 7.51
N VAL A 62 -14.45 -8.85 6.40
CA VAL A 62 -13.29 -9.74 6.44
C VAL A 62 -12.05 -8.95 6.07
N THR A 63 -11.10 -8.90 6.99
CA THR A 63 -9.74 -8.47 6.70
C THR A 63 -8.86 -9.66 6.99
N TYR A 64 -8.18 -10.15 5.96
CA TYR A 64 -7.24 -11.24 6.08
C TYR A 64 -5.83 -10.66 5.98
N ILE A 65 -4.99 -10.98 6.97
CA ILE A 65 -3.57 -10.67 6.95
C ILE A 65 -2.85 -12.00 6.98
N GLU A 66 -2.11 -12.29 5.92
CA GLU A 66 -1.31 -13.49 5.79
C GLU A 66 0.11 -13.21 6.28
N PRO A 67 0.73 -14.10 7.06
CA PRO A 67 2.16 -14.01 7.33
C PRO A 67 2.96 -14.26 6.04
N PRO A 68 4.28 -14.04 6.07
CA PRO A 68 5.15 -14.68 5.10
C PRO A 68 4.86 -16.20 5.01
N PRO A 69 5.00 -16.82 3.82
CA PRO A 69 4.56 -18.19 3.57
C PRO A 69 5.16 -19.23 4.53
N SER A 70 6.37 -18.99 5.03
CA SER A 70 7.04 -19.82 6.02
C SER A 70 7.74 -18.98 7.09
N LYS A 71 8.09 -19.59 8.23
CA LYS A 71 8.84 -18.90 9.30
C LYS A 71 10.27 -18.55 8.88
N GLU A 72 10.80 -19.28 7.91
CA GLU A 72 12.14 -19.13 7.33
C GLU A 72 12.16 -18.14 6.16
N SER A 73 11.00 -17.64 5.73
CA SER A 73 10.88 -16.71 4.62
C SER A 73 11.69 -15.44 4.90
N ARG A 74 12.61 -15.12 4.00
CA ARG A 74 13.42 -13.91 4.12
C ARG A 74 12.68 -12.70 3.55
N PRO A 75 13.04 -11.47 3.93
CA PRO A 75 12.47 -10.26 3.33
C PRO A 75 12.55 -10.26 1.80
N GLU A 76 13.62 -10.81 1.22
CA GLU A 76 13.77 -10.91 -0.23
C GLU A 76 12.70 -11.82 -0.88
N ASP A 77 12.29 -12.89 -0.19
CA ASP A 77 11.27 -13.82 -0.69
C ASP A 77 9.89 -13.14 -0.70
N VAL A 78 9.58 -12.38 0.35
CA VAL A 78 8.35 -11.58 0.44
C VAL A 78 8.33 -10.50 -0.64
N ILE A 79 9.45 -9.81 -0.88
CA ILE A 79 9.55 -8.81 -1.94
C ILE A 79 9.40 -9.46 -3.31
N LYS A 80 10.05 -10.61 -3.57
CA LYS A 80 9.90 -11.36 -4.83
C LYS A 80 8.45 -11.82 -5.04
N TYR A 81 7.78 -12.27 -3.98
CA TYR A 81 6.36 -12.62 -4.01
C TYR A 81 5.52 -11.40 -4.41
N LEU A 82 5.64 -10.29 -3.68
CA LEU A 82 4.90 -9.06 -3.96
C LEU A 82 5.21 -8.51 -5.36
N ALA A 83 6.46 -8.54 -5.81
CA ALA A 83 6.86 -8.08 -7.13
C ALA A 83 6.11 -8.84 -8.23
N ARG A 84 5.98 -10.17 -8.12
CA ARG A 84 5.18 -10.98 -9.06
C ARG A 84 3.71 -10.59 -9.05
N TYR A 85 3.13 -10.26 -7.90
CA TYR A 85 1.76 -9.75 -7.84
C TYR A 85 1.63 -8.37 -8.46
N LEU A 86 2.63 -7.50 -8.31
CA LEU A 86 2.61 -6.15 -8.86
C LEU A 86 2.79 -6.14 -10.38
N THR A 87 3.69 -6.95 -10.92
CA THR A 87 4.03 -6.94 -12.36
C THR A 87 3.32 -8.01 -13.16
N GLY A 88 2.96 -9.14 -12.55
CA GLY A 88 2.38 -10.30 -13.23
C GLY A 88 0.89 -10.16 -13.57
N GLY A 89 0.45 -10.96 -14.54
CA GLY A 89 -0.96 -11.11 -14.91
C GLY A 89 -1.73 -12.06 -13.97
N PRO A 90 -3.01 -12.31 -14.25
CA PRO A 90 -3.85 -13.21 -13.47
C PRO A 90 -3.45 -14.69 -13.58
N ILE A 91 -2.77 -15.08 -14.65
CA ILE A 91 -2.05 -16.35 -14.74
C ILE A 91 -0.66 -16.10 -15.32
N SER A 92 0.32 -16.95 -14.98
CA SER A 92 1.66 -16.89 -15.57
C SER A 92 1.69 -17.65 -16.90
N ASP A 93 2.44 -17.16 -17.89
CA ASP A 93 2.56 -17.77 -19.23
C ASP A 93 2.94 -19.25 -19.18
N ARG A 94 3.85 -19.64 -18.27
CA ARG A 94 4.25 -21.05 -18.07
C ARG A 94 3.10 -22.00 -17.67
N ARG A 95 1.95 -21.47 -17.25
CA ARG A 95 0.77 -22.27 -16.92
C ARG A 95 -0.15 -22.43 -18.12
N LEU A 96 0.05 -21.69 -19.22
CA LEU A 96 -0.65 -21.92 -20.48
C LEU A 96 0.03 -23.09 -21.18
N ILE A 97 -0.73 -24.16 -21.43
CA ILE A 97 -0.20 -25.42 -21.94
C ILE A 97 -0.42 -25.50 -23.45
N SER A 98 -1.64 -25.22 -23.90
CA SER A 98 -1.98 -25.26 -25.33
C SER A 98 -3.20 -24.39 -25.64
N TYR A 99 -3.34 -24.09 -26.93
CA TYR A 99 -4.52 -23.46 -27.51
C TYR A 99 -4.75 -24.06 -28.90
N ASP A 100 -5.95 -24.59 -29.14
CA ASP A 100 -6.30 -25.28 -30.40
C ASP A 100 -7.18 -24.44 -31.35
N GLY A 101 -7.36 -23.15 -31.06
CA GLY A 101 -8.29 -22.27 -31.79
C GLY A 101 -9.63 -22.07 -31.06
N SER A 102 -10.06 -23.05 -30.26
CA SER A 102 -11.34 -23.04 -29.55
C SER A 102 -11.22 -23.10 -28.03
N THR A 103 -10.18 -23.77 -27.54
CA THR A 103 -10.00 -24.14 -26.14
C THR A 103 -8.59 -23.81 -25.70
N VAL A 104 -8.48 -23.13 -24.56
CA VAL A 104 -7.21 -22.86 -23.88
C VAL A 104 -7.06 -23.88 -22.76
N THR A 105 -5.97 -24.63 -22.76
CA THR A 105 -5.63 -25.54 -21.67
C THR A 105 -4.57 -24.91 -20.80
N PHE A 106 -4.80 -24.86 -19.48
CA PHE A 106 -3.84 -24.32 -18.52
C PHE A 106 -3.71 -25.18 -17.26
N SER A 107 -2.52 -25.24 -16.69
CA SER A 107 -2.27 -25.96 -15.43
C SER A 107 -2.87 -25.19 -14.24
N ALA A 108 -3.57 -25.87 -13.35
CA ALA A 108 -4.08 -25.32 -12.09
C ALA A 108 -3.95 -26.29 -10.91
N ARG A 109 -3.92 -25.75 -9.68
CA ARG A 109 -3.94 -26.61 -8.49
C ARG A 109 -5.28 -27.33 -8.38
N LYS A 110 -5.22 -28.60 -7.99
CA LYS A 110 -6.38 -29.46 -7.82
C LYS A 110 -7.16 -29.07 -6.56
N GLY A 111 -8.47 -28.96 -6.68
CA GLY A 111 -9.39 -28.66 -5.58
C GLY A 111 -9.86 -27.20 -5.52
N THR A 112 -11.01 -26.98 -4.86
CA THR A 112 -11.70 -25.69 -4.78
C THR A 112 -11.41 -24.92 -3.49
N THR A 113 -10.60 -25.47 -2.59
CA THR A 113 -10.33 -24.92 -1.26
C THR A 113 -9.04 -24.10 -1.23
N HIS A 114 -9.08 -22.95 -0.55
CA HIS A 114 -7.89 -22.17 -0.23
C HIS A 114 -6.92 -23.04 0.59
N GLY A 115 -5.69 -23.20 0.10
CA GLY A 115 -4.70 -24.11 0.70
C GLY A 115 -4.78 -25.57 0.22
N GLY A 116 -5.50 -25.85 -0.88
CA GLY A 116 -5.55 -27.16 -1.52
C GLY A 116 -4.16 -27.72 -1.91
N SER A 117 -4.13 -29.00 -2.25
CA SER A 117 -2.89 -29.74 -2.53
C SER A 117 -2.01 -29.06 -3.59
N ASP A 118 -0.69 -29.28 -3.49
CA ASP A 118 0.26 -28.85 -4.53
C ASP A 118 0.13 -29.66 -5.83
N GLU A 119 -0.77 -30.65 -5.87
CA GLU A 119 -1.11 -31.38 -7.09
C GLU A 119 -1.72 -30.43 -8.12
N THR A 120 -1.24 -30.51 -9.35
CA THR A 120 -1.76 -29.73 -10.47
C THR A 120 -2.47 -30.61 -11.48
N GLU A 121 -3.49 -30.04 -12.11
CA GLU A 121 -4.23 -30.64 -13.22
C GLU A 121 -4.30 -29.67 -14.40
N ASP A 122 -4.45 -30.24 -15.59
CA ASP A 122 -4.63 -29.48 -16.82
C ASP A 122 -6.12 -29.19 -17.01
N VAL A 123 -6.45 -27.91 -17.05
CA VAL A 123 -7.83 -27.42 -17.13
C VAL A 123 -8.08 -26.88 -18.53
N PRO A 124 -8.86 -27.58 -19.38
CA PRO A 124 -9.35 -27.03 -20.63
C PRO A 124 -10.49 -26.04 -20.36
N LEU A 125 -10.47 -24.90 -21.05
CA LEU A 125 -11.52 -23.89 -20.97
C LEU A 125 -11.78 -23.27 -22.34
N PRO A 126 -13.04 -23.09 -22.76
CA PRO A 126 -13.33 -22.39 -24.01
C PRO A 126 -12.66 -21.02 -24.04
N ALA A 127 -12.04 -20.66 -25.16
CA ALA A 127 -11.22 -19.46 -25.29
C ALA A 127 -11.99 -18.18 -24.93
N GLY A 128 -13.27 -18.10 -25.30
CA GLY A 128 -14.14 -16.97 -24.92
C GLY A 128 -14.32 -16.84 -23.41
N GLU A 129 -14.49 -17.95 -22.68
CA GLU A 129 -14.61 -17.94 -21.22
C GLU A 129 -13.26 -17.66 -20.55
N PHE A 130 -12.16 -18.16 -21.11
CA PHE A 130 -10.82 -17.81 -20.65
C PHE A 130 -10.57 -16.29 -20.72
N VAL A 131 -10.85 -15.69 -21.88
CA VAL A 131 -10.71 -14.23 -22.09
C VAL A 131 -11.65 -13.46 -21.16
N ARG A 132 -12.92 -13.87 -21.04
CA ARG A 132 -13.87 -13.25 -20.10
C ARG A 132 -13.35 -13.26 -18.67
N ARG A 133 -12.82 -14.39 -18.18
CA ARG A 133 -12.23 -14.50 -16.84
C ARG A 133 -10.97 -13.67 -16.70
N TRP A 134 -10.10 -13.66 -17.71
CA TRP A 134 -8.92 -12.80 -17.74
C TRP A 134 -9.30 -11.32 -17.58
N CYS A 135 -10.33 -10.87 -18.29
CA CYS A 135 -10.83 -9.50 -18.22
C CYS A 135 -11.36 -9.11 -16.83
N LEU A 136 -11.76 -10.06 -15.96
CA LEU A 136 -12.13 -9.76 -14.57
C LEU A 136 -10.97 -9.20 -13.74
N HIS A 137 -9.72 -9.39 -14.20
CA HIS A 137 -8.53 -8.86 -13.56
C HIS A 137 -8.07 -7.51 -14.12
N ILE A 138 -8.78 -6.98 -15.12
CA ILE A 138 -8.56 -5.62 -15.61
C ILE A 138 -9.28 -4.67 -14.64
N LEU A 139 -8.50 -3.83 -13.97
CA LEU A 139 -9.04 -2.87 -13.03
C LEU A 139 -9.88 -1.80 -13.75
N PRO A 140 -11.09 -1.48 -13.25
CA PRO A 140 -11.88 -0.38 -13.81
C PRO A 140 -11.13 0.95 -13.76
N GLN A 141 -11.53 1.89 -14.61
CA GLN A 141 -10.94 3.22 -14.63
C GLN A 141 -10.95 3.86 -13.23
N GLY A 142 -9.79 4.40 -12.82
CA GLY A 142 -9.60 5.01 -11.49
C GLY A 142 -9.16 4.04 -10.39
N PHE A 143 -9.15 2.73 -10.65
CA PHE A 143 -8.52 1.76 -9.76
C PHE A 143 -7.07 1.52 -10.18
N SER A 144 -6.17 1.49 -9.21
CA SER A 144 -4.75 1.20 -9.44
C SER A 144 -4.36 -0.09 -8.75
N LYS A 145 -3.54 -0.90 -9.44
CA LYS A 145 -3.03 -2.17 -8.94
C LYS A 145 -2.13 -1.99 -7.73
N SER A 146 -1.36 -0.91 -7.72
CA SER A 146 -0.56 -0.45 -6.59
C SER A 146 -0.97 0.95 -6.18
N ARG A 147 -1.04 1.20 -4.87
CA ARG A 147 -1.25 2.55 -4.30
C ARG A 147 -0.03 2.91 -3.49
N ARG A 148 0.61 4.02 -3.87
CA ARG A 148 1.71 4.63 -3.13
C ARG A 148 1.13 5.69 -2.19
N TYR A 149 1.62 5.71 -0.95
CA TYR A 149 1.15 6.63 0.08
C TYR A 149 2.25 7.63 0.47
N GLY A 150 1.87 8.69 1.19
CA GLY A 150 2.80 9.71 1.67
C GLY A 150 3.49 10.47 0.54
N GLY A 151 4.78 10.74 0.72
CA GLY A 151 5.60 11.45 -0.28
C GLY A 151 5.67 10.74 -1.63
N TRP A 152 5.53 9.42 -1.67
CA TRP A 152 5.60 8.62 -2.91
C TRP A 152 4.27 8.49 -3.65
N SER A 153 3.18 9.05 -3.12
CA SER A 153 1.89 9.11 -3.82
C SER A 153 2.01 9.89 -5.12
N SER A 154 1.22 9.53 -6.13
CA SER A 154 1.29 10.14 -7.48
C SER A 154 1.19 11.66 -7.43
N GLN A 155 0.36 12.20 -6.54
CA GLN A 155 0.13 13.64 -6.36
C GLN A 155 1.33 14.37 -5.73
N HIS A 156 2.11 13.69 -4.88
CA HIS A 156 3.17 14.33 -4.08
C HIS A 156 4.58 13.93 -4.51
N GLN A 157 4.72 12.90 -5.35
CA GLN A 157 6.01 12.30 -5.71
C GLN A 157 7.00 13.32 -6.25
N GLN A 158 6.58 14.16 -7.20
CA GLN A 158 7.49 15.14 -7.81
C GLN A 158 8.02 16.15 -6.77
N ARG A 159 7.11 16.74 -5.97
CA ARG A 159 7.48 17.68 -4.90
C ARG A 159 8.36 17.01 -3.85
N TYR A 160 8.01 15.79 -3.44
CA TYR A 160 8.74 15.03 -2.44
C TYR A 160 10.16 14.69 -2.90
N ILE A 161 10.32 14.17 -4.12
CA ILE A 161 11.64 13.87 -4.70
C ILE A 161 12.49 15.15 -4.83
N LYS A 162 11.89 16.26 -5.27
CA LYS A 162 12.57 17.55 -5.35
C LYS A 162 13.10 17.98 -3.97
N GLN A 163 12.25 17.95 -2.95
CA GLN A 163 12.65 18.29 -1.57
C GLN A 163 13.76 17.36 -1.05
N CYS A 164 13.67 16.05 -1.28
CA CYS A 164 14.73 15.11 -0.92
C CYS A 164 16.08 15.46 -1.59
N ARG A 165 16.07 15.81 -2.89
CA ARG A 165 17.28 16.21 -3.60
C ARG A 165 17.88 17.50 -3.03
N GLU A 166 17.04 18.51 -2.78
CA GLU A 166 17.50 19.78 -2.20
C GLU A 166 18.13 19.60 -0.82
N LEU A 167 17.54 18.76 0.04
CA LEU A 167 18.11 18.44 1.36
C LEU A 167 19.45 17.71 1.24
N LEU A 168 19.54 16.71 0.37
CA LEU A 168 20.79 15.97 0.12
C LEU A 168 21.89 16.86 -0.46
N SER A 169 21.53 17.81 -1.34
CA SER A 169 22.49 18.76 -1.91
C SER A 169 22.99 19.80 -0.89
N ARG A 170 22.13 20.24 0.05
CA ARG A 170 22.53 21.17 1.13
C ARG A 170 23.52 20.52 2.08
N ASP A 171 23.29 19.26 2.44
CA ASP A 171 24.18 18.49 3.30
C ASP A 171 25.57 18.31 2.68
N GLY A 172 25.62 17.95 1.39
CA GLY A 172 26.88 17.84 0.64
C GLY A 172 27.67 19.15 0.51
N GLN A 173 27.01 20.31 0.61
CA GLN A 173 27.68 21.62 0.61
C GLN A 173 28.20 22.03 2.00
N GLN A 174 27.54 21.61 3.08
CA GLN A 174 27.98 21.90 4.46
C GLN A 174 29.22 21.09 4.86
N HIS A 175 29.32 19.82 4.42
CA HIS A 175 30.51 19.00 4.65
C HIS A 175 31.74 19.44 3.83
N GLY A 176 31.55 20.13 2.69
CA GLY A 176 32.65 20.59 1.83
C GLY A 176 33.30 21.92 2.24
N GLN A 177 32.81 22.60 3.29
CA GLN A 177 33.32 23.92 3.72
C GLN A 177 34.02 23.91 5.10
N GLN A 178 34.15 22.75 5.78
CA GLN A 178 34.86 22.66 7.06
C GLN A 178 36.34 22.26 6.97
N ASP A 179 36.86 21.92 5.79
CA ASP A 179 38.29 21.69 5.58
C ASP A 179 39.01 23.00 5.24
N GLY A 180 39.07 23.95 6.19
CA GLY A 180 39.89 25.14 5.96
C GLY A 180 39.66 26.35 6.86
N ARG A 181 39.72 26.23 8.19
CA ARG A 181 40.38 27.28 9.00
C ARG A 181 40.73 26.82 10.41
N THR A 182 42.01 27.00 10.73
CA THR A 182 42.65 26.92 12.03
C THR A 182 41.96 27.78 13.10
N SER A 183 41.78 27.15 14.26
CA SER A 183 41.78 27.67 15.63
C SER A 183 41.79 29.19 15.84
N GLU A 184 40.71 29.73 16.41
CA GLU A 184 40.76 30.71 17.51
C GLU A 184 39.37 30.84 18.17
N VAL A 185 39.34 30.73 19.50
CA VAL A 185 38.18 30.92 20.41
C VAL A 185 38.20 32.37 20.89
N PRO A 186 37.09 33.14 20.89
CA PRO A 186 36.36 33.43 22.15
C PRO A 186 34.86 33.84 21.95
N PRO A 187 34.15 34.45 22.93
CA PRO A 187 33.35 33.79 23.94
C PRO A 187 31.83 34.03 23.80
N ALA A 188 31.07 33.32 24.64
CA ALA A 188 29.61 33.25 24.70
C ALA A 188 28.86 34.60 24.76
N THR A 189 27.69 34.70 24.11
CA THR A 189 26.47 35.29 24.70
C THR A 189 25.18 34.96 23.91
N SER A 190 24.12 34.82 24.71
CA SER A 190 22.66 34.86 24.44
C SER A 190 22.01 33.87 23.47
N ASP A 191 21.32 32.93 24.12
CA ASP A 191 19.88 32.66 24.04
C ASP A 191 19.26 32.04 22.78
N SER A 192 18.40 31.06 23.07
CA SER A 192 17.46 30.36 22.17
C SER A 192 18.06 29.22 21.34
N THR A 193 18.51 28.17 22.00
CA THR A 193 18.67 26.84 21.39
C THR A 193 17.27 26.24 21.14
N PRO A 194 16.84 25.97 19.88
CA PRO A 194 15.72 25.06 19.65
C PRO A 194 16.19 23.67 20.10
N ALA A 195 15.39 23.02 20.96
CA ALA A 195 15.67 21.71 21.53
C ALA A 195 16.35 20.78 20.51
N ALA A 196 17.60 20.41 20.83
CA ALA A 196 18.43 19.54 20.00
C ALA A 196 17.64 18.28 19.64
N ALA A 197 17.62 17.97 18.36
CA ALA A 197 17.08 16.74 17.82
C ALA A 197 17.66 15.54 18.58
N GLU A 198 16.83 14.75 19.28
CA GLU A 198 17.30 13.48 19.82
C GLU A 198 17.95 12.65 18.69
N PRO A 199 19.19 12.18 18.88
CA PRO A 199 19.90 11.41 17.86
C PRO A 199 19.10 10.19 17.43
N PHE A 200 19.05 9.92 16.13
CA PHE A 200 18.56 8.63 15.66
C PHE A 200 19.59 7.56 16.09
N GLU A 201 19.33 6.88 17.20
CA GLU A 201 20.26 5.91 17.82
C GLU A 201 20.59 4.69 16.94
N ARG A 202 19.95 4.55 15.76
CA ARG A 202 20.11 3.37 14.91
C ARG A 202 20.99 3.68 13.70
N PRO A 203 22.14 3.01 13.56
CA PRO A 203 22.93 3.11 12.34
C PRO A 203 22.15 2.54 11.15
N CYS A 204 22.56 2.91 9.94
CA CYS A 204 22.02 2.38 8.70
C CYS A 204 22.13 0.84 8.70
N PRO A 205 21.03 0.10 8.50
CA PRO A 205 21.04 -1.36 8.54
C PRO A 205 21.79 -2.01 7.36
N ILE A 206 22.20 -1.23 6.36
CA ILE A 206 22.90 -1.71 5.16
C ILE A 206 24.41 -1.46 5.27
N CYS A 207 24.83 -0.25 5.64
CA CYS A 207 26.25 0.13 5.66
C CYS A 207 26.82 0.44 7.06
N GLY A 208 26.00 0.47 8.11
CA GLY A 208 26.46 0.69 9.49
C GLY A 208 26.78 2.15 9.86
N HIS A 209 26.72 3.09 8.92
CA HIS A 209 26.95 4.51 9.23
C HIS A 209 25.82 5.12 10.05
N GLY A 210 26.15 6.13 10.87
CA GLY A 210 25.17 6.93 11.61
C GLY A 210 24.16 7.59 10.66
N LEU A 211 22.89 7.65 11.08
CA LEU A 211 21.85 8.34 10.34
C LEU A 211 21.64 9.73 10.93
N GLU A 212 21.75 10.76 10.09
CA GLU A 212 21.44 12.13 10.47
C GLU A 212 20.03 12.53 10.01
N ARG A 213 19.29 13.23 10.88
CA ARG A 213 17.97 13.76 10.53
C ARG A 213 18.12 15.16 9.95
N LEU A 214 18.09 15.25 8.62
CA LEU A 214 18.20 16.53 7.90
C LEU A 214 16.99 17.47 8.12
N GLU A 215 15.78 16.92 8.20
CA GLU A 215 14.55 17.72 8.40
C GLU A 215 13.45 16.89 9.06
N PHE A 216 12.68 17.51 9.97
CA PHE A 216 11.44 16.95 10.49
C PHE A 216 10.24 17.77 10.01
N VAL A 217 9.42 17.18 9.14
CA VAL A 217 8.22 17.83 8.61
C VAL A 217 7.00 17.27 9.33
N HIS A 218 6.38 18.09 10.18
CA HIS A 218 5.07 17.75 10.74
C HIS A 218 4.04 17.77 9.60
N ARG A 219 3.36 16.64 9.39
CA ARG A 219 2.21 16.57 8.49
C ARG A 219 0.98 16.44 9.36
N THR A 220 0.04 17.37 9.20
CA THR A 220 -1.30 17.18 9.74
C THR A 220 -1.83 15.84 9.26
N SER A 221 -2.33 15.05 10.22
CA SER A 221 -2.96 13.78 9.93
C SER A 221 -4.12 14.05 8.98
N TRP A 222 -4.53 13.09 8.14
CA TRP A 222 -5.83 13.21 7.43
C TRP A 222 -7.02 13.34 8.40
N ARG A 223 -6.80 13.19 9.70
CA ARG A 223 -7.77 13.34 10.79
C ARG A 223 -7.89 14.79 11.27
N ASP A 224 -6.89 15.63 10.99
CA ASP A 224 -6.88 17.06 11.28
C ASP A 224 -7.32 17.83 10.02
#